data_AF-R7LN42-F1
#
_entry.id   AF-R7LN42-F1
#
_cell.length_a   1.000
_cell.length_b   1.000
_cell.length_c   1.000
_cell.angle_alpha   90.00
_cell.angle_beta   90.00
_cell.angle_gamma   90.00
#
_symmetry.space_group_name_H-M   'P 1'
#
loop_
_entity.id
_entity.type
_entity.pdbx_description
1 polymer ?
#
loop_
_entity_poly.entity_id
_entity_poly.type
_entity_poly.pdbx_seq_one_letter_code
_entity_poly.pdbx_strand_id
1 'polypeptide(L)'
;MEKIYKEPNKSETETTINVLYSENMLSIYTNKVNLQKKLNKLLGAPTKENKIKRSIAGSTWNIALDDKTKIQKIILKANIYEL
;
A
#
# COMPACT_ATOMS: atom_id res chain seq x y z
N MET A 1 7.90 15.99 11.15
CA MET A 1 7.17 16.61 10.02
C MET A 1 6.03 15.71 9.64
N GLU A 2 4.83 16.25 9.46
CA GLU A 2 3.64 15.47 9.10
C GLU A 2 3.70 15.05 7.62
N LYS A 3 3.26 13.82 7.30
CA LYS A 3 3.25 13.33 5.92
C LYS A 3 2.16 14.07 5.11
N ILE A 4 2.56 14.64 3.97
CA ILE A 4 1.64 15.31 3.05
C ILE A 4 1.29 14.33 1.93
N TYR A 5 0.02 13.93 1.82
CA TYR A 5 -0.47 13.06 0.76
C TYR A 5 -1.06 13.89 -0.38
N LYS A 6 -0.81 13.48 -1.62
CA LYS A 6 -1.45 14.04 -2.81
C LYS A 6 -2.71 13.24 -3.11
N GLU A 7 -3.86 13.91 -3.16
CA GLU A 7 -5.08 13.28 -3.63
C GLU A 7 -4.96 13.00 -5.14
N PRO A 8 -5.16 11.74 -5.60
CA PRO A 8 -5.16 11.41 -7.01
C PRO A 8 -6.44 11.90 -7.70
N ASN A 9 -6.38 12.05 -9.02
CA ASN A 9 -7.60 12.16 -9.82
C ASN A 9 -8.43 10.89 -9.62
N LYS A 10 -9.76 11.01 -9.50
CA LYS A 10 -10.63 9.84 -9.26
C LYS A 10 -10.48 8.77 -10.34
N SER A 11 -10.33 9.19 -11.61
CA SER A 11 -10.12 8.31 -12.76
C SER A 11 -8.74 7.65 -12.81
N GLU A 12 -7.78 8.17 -12.05
CA GLU A 12 -6.40 7.66 -11.97
C GLU A 12 -6.15 6.92 -10.64
N THR A 13 -7.19 6.74 -9.82
CA THR A 13 -7.04 6.03 -8.55
C THR A 13 -6.84 4.55 -8.82
N GLU A 14 -5.76 4.00 -8.30
CA GLU A 14 -5.37 2.62 -8.54
C GLU A 14 -4.78 1.97 -7.28
N THR A 15 -5.00 0.66 -7.18
CA THR A 15 -4.33 -0.22 -6.24
C THR A 15 -3.88 -1.44 -7.02
N THR A 16 -2.60 -1.75 -6.96
CA THR A 16 -1.98 -2.88 -7.66
C THR A 16 -1.48 -3.88 -6.64
N ILE A 17 -1.85 -5.14 -6.81
CA ILE A 17 -1.47 -6.23 -5.92
C ILE A 17 -0.74 -7.27 -6.77
N ASN A 18 0.55 -7.41 -6.54
CA ASN A 18 1.41 -8.34 -7.27
C ASN A 18 1.86 -9.47 -6.33
N VAL A 19 1.68 -10.71 -6.77
CA VAL A 19 2.23 -11.90 -6.10
C VAL A 19 3.47 -12.35 -6.88
N LEU A 20 4.63 -12.13 -6.30
CA LEU A 20 5.94 -12.39 -6.88
C LEU A 20 6.48 -13.68 -6.25
N TYR A 21 6.17 -14.81 -6.89
CA TYR A 21 6.48 -16.14 -6.32
C TYR A 21 7.98 -16.42 -6.24
N SER A 22 8.76 -16.02 -7.25
CA SER A 22 10.21 -16.23 -7.28
C SER A 22 10.92 -15.46 -6.16
N GLU A 23 10.38 -14.30 -5.78
CA GLU A 23 10.86 -13.41 -4.73
C GLU A 23 10.22 -13.71 -3.36
N ASN A 24 9.33 -14.70 -3.29
CA ASN A 24 8.52 -15.03 -2.11
C ASN A 24 7.83 -13.80 -1.49
N MET A 25 7.22 -12.95 -2.33
CA MET A 25 6.78 -11.61 -1.93
C MET A 25 5.40 -11.22 -2.48
N LEU A 26 4.59 -10.60 -1.64
CA LEU A 26 3.39 -9.85 -1.99
C LEU A 26 3.73 -8.35 -2.02
N SER A 27 3.61 -7.71 -3.18
CA SER A 27 3.84 -6.28 -3.36
C SER A 27 2.52 -5.57 -3.59
N ILE A 28 2.19 -4.62 -2.72
CA ILE A 28 0.96 -3.83 -2.79
C ILE A 28 1.33 -2.37 -3.01
N TYR A 29 0.88 -1.80 -4.12
CA TYR A 29 0.96 -0.39 -4.39
C TYR A 29 -0.44 0.23 -4.35
N THR A 30 -0.55 1.45 -3.83
CA THR A 30 -1.79 2.24 -3.93
C THR A 30 -1.50 3.73 -3.91
N ASN A 31 -2.24 4.48 -4.73
CA ASN A 31 -2.29 5.95 -4.66
C ASN A 31 -3.52 6.46 -3.89
N LYS A 32 -4.45 5.58 -3.48
CA LYS A 32 -5.62 5.96 -2.69
C LYS A 32 -5.22 6.36 -1.28
N VAL A 33 -5.32 7.65 -0.94
CA VAL A 33 -4.81 8.22 0.33
C VAL A 33 -5.37 7.52 1.57
N ASN A 34 -6.67 7.20 1.58
CA ASN A 34 -7.29 6.50 2.70
C ASN A 34 -6.70 5.09 2.91
N LEU A 35 -6.45 4.35 1.81
CA LEU A 35 -5.84 3.02 1.89
C LEU A 35 -4.37 3.12 2.30
N GLN A 36 -3.61 4.10 1.78
CA GLN A 36 -2.23 4.37 2.20
C GLN A 36 -2.13 4.57 3.72
N LYS A 37 -2.99 5.42 4.29
CA LYS A 37 -3.03 5.68 5.75
C LYS A 37 -3.37 4.41 6.54
N LYS A 38 -4.35 3.62 6.05
CA LYS A 38 -4.79 2.37 6.68
C LYS A 38 -3.68 1.32 6.68
N LEU A 39 -3.01 1.12 5.55
CA LEU A 39 -1.86 0.21 5.43
C LEU A 39 -0.71 0.68 6.32
N ASN A 40 -0.40 1.97 6.35
CA ASN A 40 0.65 2.52 7.22
C ASN A 40 0.36 2.26 8.71
N LYS A 41 -0.91 2.30 9.14
CA LYS A 41 -1.32 1.97 10.52
C LYS A 41 -1.22 0.46 10.80
N LEU A 42 -1.51 -0.40 9.83
CA LEU A 42 -1.55 -1.85 10.01
C LEU A 42 -0.19 -2.54 9.85
N LEU A 43 0.64 -2.04 8.93
CA LEU A 43 1.89 -2.66 8.50
C LEU A 43 3.12 -1.85 8.89
N GLY A 44 2.95 -0.58 9.27
CA GLY A 44 4.05 0.37 9.44
C GLY A 44 4.43 1.07 8.14
N ALA A 45 5.61 1.68 8.14
CA ALA A 45 6.09 2.48 7.01
C ALA A 45 6.14 1.67 5.70
N PRO A 46 5.78 2.28 4.56
CA PRO A 46 5.91 1.63 3.26
C PRO A 46 7.38 1.35 2.93
N THR A 47 7.61 0.30 2.14
CA THR A 47 8.92 -0.03 1.59
C THR A 47 9.40 1.05 0.61
N LYS A 48 8.46 1.69 -0.10
CA LYS A 48 8.74 2.79 -1.02
C LYS A 48 7.60 3.81 -1.04
N GLU A 49 7.96 5.10 -1.06
CA GLU A 49 7.03 6.22 -1.30
C GLU A 49 7.36 6.88 -2.64
N ASN A 50 6.37 6.97 -3.52
CA ASN A 50 6.47 7.73 -4.76
C ASN A 50 6.07 9.17 -4.48
N LYS A 51 7.02 10.12 -4.62
CA LYS A 51 6.82 11.53 -4.28
C LYS A 51 6.77 12.40 -5.53
N ILE A 52 5.86 13.37 -5.52
CA ILE A 52 5.84 14.48 -6.48
C ILE A 52 6.13 15.74 -5.67
N LYS A 53 7.30 16.34 -5.89
CA LYS A 53 7.83 17.40 -5.01
C LYS A 53 7.88 16.90 -3.55
N ARG A 54 7.13 17.51 -2.65
CA ARG A 54 7.07 17.16 -1.22
C ARG A 54 5.91 16.23 -0.83
N SER A 55 4.97 15.96 -1.74
CA SER A 55 3.78 15.16 -1.45
C SER A 55 3.93 13.72 -1.92
N ILE A 56 3.40 12.80 -1.13
CA ILE A 56 3.35 11.37 -1.43
C ILE A 56 2.19 11.14 -2.40
N ALA A 57 2.51 10.73 -3.62
CA ALA A 57 1.54 10.41 -4.66
C ALA A 57 1.12 8.94 -4.62
N GLY A 58 1.95 8.05 -4.08
CA GLY A 58 1.61 6.64 -3.88
C GLY A 58 2.61 5.95 -2.99
N SER A 59 2.24 4.79 -2.46
CA SER A 59 3.06 4.03 -1.52
C SER A 59 3.02 2.55 -1.84
N THR A 60 4.14 1.87 -1.63
CA THR A 60 4.31 0.43 -1.86
C THR A 60 4.72 -0.28 -0.58
N TRP A 61 4.09 -1.41 -0.29
CA TRP A 61 4.46 -2.34 0.76
C TRP A 61 4.84 -3.69 0.16
N ASN A 62 6.01 -4.17 0.54
CA ASN A 62 6.47 -5.52 0.24
C ASN A 62 6.34 -6.38 1.49
N ILE A 63 5.58 -7.46 1.40
CA ILE A 63 5.33 -8.41 2.48
C ILE A 63 5.83 -9.77 2.02
N ALA A 64 6.65 -10.46 2.82
CA ALA A 64 7.06 -11.82 2.50
C ALA A 64 5.85 -12.77 2.58
N LEU A 65 5.76 -13.75 1.68
CA LEU A 65 4.58 -14.65 1.61
C LEU A 65 4.46 -15.60 2.82
N ASP A 66 5.55 -15.77 3.58
CA ASP A 66 5.56 -16.52 4.83
C ASP A 66 5.01 -15.72 6.02
N ASP A 67 4.89 -14.39 5.93
CA ASP A 67 4.25 -13.54 6.94
C ASP A 67 2.72 -13.60 6.83
N LYS A 68 2.18 -14.78 7.12
CA LYS A 68 0.74 -15.08 7.09
C LYS A 68 -0.06 -14.11 7.95
N THR A 69 0.49 -13.63 9.07
CA THR A 69 -0.18 -12.69 9.97
C THR A 69 -0.37 -11.32 9.32
N LYS A 70 0.65 -10.77 8.63
CA LYS A 70 0.47 -9.52 7.88
C LYS A 70 -0.49 -9.71 6.72
N ILE A 71 -0.34 -10.80 5.94
CA ILE A 71 -1.23 -11.09 4.81
C ILE A 71 -2.69 -11.15 5.25
N GLN A 72 -2.99 -11.86 6.35
CA GLN A 72 -4.34 -11.94 6.90
C GLN A 72 -4.87 -10.55 7.32
N LYS A 73 -4.05 -9.73 8.00
CA LYS A 73 -4.45 -8.36 8.39
C LYS A 73 -4.79 -7.50 7.17
N ILE A 74 -4.05 -7.64 6.09
CA ILE A 74 -4.26 -6.86 4.86
C ILE A 74 -5.57 -7.28 4.19
N ILE A 75 -5.78 -8.58 4.00
CA ILE A 75 -6.98 -9.10 3.34
C ILE A 75 -8.23 -8.76 4.17
N LEU A 76 -8.24 -9.08 5.47
CA LEU A 76 -9.45 -8.97 6.30
C LEU A 76 -9.67 -7.57 6.87
N LYS A 77 -8.61 -6.90 7.34
CA LYS A 77 -8.75 -5.59 8.02
C LYS A 77 -8.56 -4.43 7.06
N ALA A 78 -7.59 -4.50 6.16
CA ALA A 78 -7.38 -3.43 5.20
C ALA A 78 -8.43 -3.44 4.09
N ASN A 79 -8.98 -4.61 3.74
CA ASN A 79 -9.87 -4.83 2.59
C ASN A 79 -9.26 -4.21 1.31
N ILE A 80 -8.04 -4.64 0.96
CA ILE A 80 -7.31 -4.11 -0.20
C ILE A 80 -8.01 -4.33 -1.54
N TYR A 81 -9.00 -5.23 -1.57
CA TYR A 81 -9.81 -5.51 -2.75
C TYR A 81 -11.03 -4.59 -2.85
N GLU A 82 -11.34 -3.85 -1.78
CA GLU A 82 -12.53 -2.98 -1.68
C GLU A 82 -13.83 -3.68 -2.10
N LEU A 83 -13.90 -5.00 -1.83
CA LEU A 83 -15.10 -5.83 -2.00
C LEU A 83 -16.16 -5.47 -0.96
#